data_AF-A0A430G1D8-F1
#
_entry.id   AF-A0A430G1D8-F1
#
_cell.length_a   1.000
_cell.length_b   1.000
_cell.length_c   1.000
_cell.angle_alpha   90.00
_cell.angle_beta   90.00
_cell.angle_gamma   90.00
#
_symmetry.space_group_name_H-M   'P 1'
#
loop_
_entity.id
_entity.type
_entity.pdbx_description
1 polymer ?
#
loop_
_entity_poly.entity_id
_entity_poly.type
_entity_poly.pdbx_seq_one_letter_code
_entity_poly.pdbx_strand_id
1 'polypeptide(L)' 'MIRALPLLLLTVMPALAAHGGGVTRRTMPELSDLALAAMAAGGIWLAQRAMRRRKRKPKD' A
#
# COMPACT_ATOMS: atom_id res chain seq x y z
N MET A 1 -10.28 -20.11 -5.85
CA MET A 1 -10.86 -18.85 -6.38
C MET A 1 -10.14 -17.58 -5.88
N ILE A 2 -9.62 -17.54 -4.64
CA ILE A 2 -8.98 -16.33 -4.05
C ILE A 2 -7.62 -15.97 -4.70
N ARG A 3 -6.91 -16.92 -5.32
CA ARG A 3 -5.57 -16.68 -5.90
C ARG A 3 -5.56 -15.71 -7.11
N ALA A 4 -6.68 -15.60 -7.83
CA ALA A 4 -6.81 -14.70 -8.98
C ALA A 4 -7.27 -13.29 -8.60
N LEU A 5 -7.80 -13.11 -7.37
CA LEU A 5 -8.27 -11.84 -6.85
C LEU A 5 -7.21 -10.71 -6.91
N PRO A 6 -5.93 -10.91 -6.53
CA PRO A 6 -4.93 -9.85 -6.65
C PRO A 6 -4.66 -9.46 -8.10
N LEU A 7 -4.70 -10.42 -9.04
CA LEU A 7 -4.55 -10.14 -10.47
C LEU A 7 -5.73 -9.31 -10.99
N LEU A 8 -6.94 -9.65 -10.57
CA LEU A 8 -8.17 -8.93 -10.92
C LEU A 8 -8.16 -7.50 -10.37
N LEU A 9 -7.75 -7.30 -9.11
CA LEU A 9 -7.63 -5.95 -8.53
C LEU A 9 -6.59 -5.11 -9.29
N LEU A 10 -5.47 -5.71 -9.68
CA LEU A 10 -4.40 -5.00 -10.37
C LEU A 10 -4.84 -4.48 -11.75
N THR A 11 -5.69 -5.23 -12.46
CA THR A 11 -6.16 -4.82 -13.80
C THR A 11 -7.31 -3.80 -13.75
N VAL A 12 -8.14 -3.84 -12.70
CA VAL A 12 -9.33 -2.96 -12.59
C VAL A 12 -9.01 -1.61 -11.94
N MET A 13 -8.03 -1.56 -11.03
CA MET A 13 -7.69 -0.34 -10.27
C MET A 13 -7.36 0.90 -11.14
N PRO A 14 -6.59 0.79 -12.24
CA PRO A 14 -6.26 1.97 -13.05
C PRO A 14 -7.47 2.63 -13.71
N ALA A 15 -8.47 1.84 -14.12
CA ALA A 15 -9.68 2.36 -14.75
C ALA A 15 -10.55 3.16 -13.77
N LEU A 16 -10.51 2.81 -12.48
CA LEU A 16 -11.20 3.54 -11.42
C LEU A 16 -10.50 4.85 -11.02
N ALA A 17 -9.21 4.99 -11.34
CA ALA A 17 -8.38 6.14 -10.99
C ALA A 17 -8.34 7.22 -12.09
N ALA A 18 -9.35 7.27 -12.97
CA ALA A 18 -9.45 8.28 -14.02
C ALA A 18 -9.44 9.69 -13.42
N HIS A 19 -8.35 10.42 -13.64
CA HIS A 19 -8.11 11.73 -13.05
C HIS A 19 -8.80 12.82 -13.89
N GLY A 20 -9.80 13.50 -13.32
CA GLY A 20 -10.38 14.70 -13.91
C GLY A 20 -9.42 15.86 -13.68
N GLY A 21 -8.65 16.27 -14.70
CA GLY A 21 -7.50 17.20 -14.62
C GLY A 21 -7.80 18.65 -14.19
N GLY A 22 -8.75 18.87 -13.27
CA GLY A 22 -9.02 20.16 -12.65
C GLY A 22 -7.97 20.49 -11.60
N VAL A 23 -7.44 21.71 -11.66
CA VAL A 23 -6.53 22.23 -10.64
C VAL A 23 -7.31 22.44 -9.34
N THR A 24 -7.11 21.56 -8.36
CA THR A 24 -7.72 21.66 -7.03
C THR A 24 -6.78 22.36 -6.07
N ARG A 25 -7.23 23.46 -5.46
CA ARG A 25 -6.43 24.18 -4.45
C ARG A 25 -6.53 23.44 -3.11
N ARG A 26 -5.42 22.91 -2.62
CA ARG A 26 -5.38 22.12 -1.37
C ARG A 26 -5.32 23.03 -0.14
N THR A 27 -6.22 22.80 0.82
CA THR A 27 -6.27 23.52 2.10
C THR A 27 -5.84 22.66 3.30
N MET A 28 -5.82 21.32 3.12
CA MET A 28 -5.48 20.34 4.16
C MET A 28 -4.95 19.04 3.51
N PRO A 29 -4.31 18.14 4.29
CA PRO A 29 -3.90 16.83 3.79
C PRO A 29 -5.11 16.02 3.32
N GLU A 30 -5.02 15.43 2.14
CA GLU A 30 -6.10 14.61 1.60
C GLU A 30 -6.09 13.21 2.22
N LEU A 31 -7.22 12.50 2.11
CA LEU A 31 -7.28 11.07 2.47
C LEU A 31 -6.22 10.24 1.73
N SER A 32 -5.87 10.65 0.51
CA SER A 32 -4.77 10.09 -0.28
C SER A 32 -3.43 10.20 0.43
N ASP A 33 -3.14 11.34 1.07
CA ASP A 33 -1.87 11.56 1.78
C ASP A 33 -1.79 10.67 3.03
N LEU A 34 -2.91 10.50 3.73
CA LEU A 34 -3.01 9.57 4.85
C LEU A 34 -2.83 8.11 4.39
N ALA A 35 -3.41 7.74 3.25
CA ALA A 35 -3.24 6.41 2.66
C ALA A 35 -1.77 6.15 2.27
N LEU A 36 -1.08 7.14 1.71
CA LEU A 36 0.35 7.06 1.40
C LEU A 36 1.19 6.89 2.67
N ALA A 37 0.91 7.66 3.72
CA ALA A 37 1.60 7.54 5.01
C ALA A 37 1.37 6.16 5.64
N ALA A 38 0.15 5.65 5.61
CA ALA A 38 -0.20 4.32 6.11
C ALA A 38 0.50 3.21 5.31
N MET A 39 0.56 3.31 3.98
CA MET A 39 1.28 2.37 3.13
C MET A 39 2.78 2.33 3.45
N ALA A 40 3.41 3.50 3.61
CA ALA A 40 4.82 3.58 3.98
C ALA A 40 5.08 2.96 5.36
N ALA A 41 4.28 3.32 6.36
CA ALA A 41 4.40 2.75 7.71
C ALA A 41 4.17 1.23 7.71
N GLY A 42 3.18 0.74 6.95
CA GLY A 42 2.89 -0.68 6.78
C GLY A 42 4.04 -1.44 6.13
N GLY A 43 4.65 -0.87 5.09
CA GLY A 43 5.83 -1.45 4.43
C GLY A 43 7.02 -1.58 5.37
N ILE A 44 7.32 -0.52 6.13
CA ILE A 44 8.40 -0.52 7.14
C ILE A 44 8.11 -1.56 8.23
N TRP A 45 6.89 -1.60 8.75
CA TRP A 45 6.48 -2.56 9.77
C TRP A 45 6.62 -4.00 9.28
N LEU A 46 6.20 -4.28 8.05
CA LEU A 46 6.31 -5.61 7.45
C LEU A 46 7.78 -6.03 7.28
N ALA A 47 8.64 -5.12 6.80
CA ALA A 47 10.07 -5.36 6.67
C ALA A 47 10.71 -5.65 8.03
N GLN A 48 10.42 -4.84 9.06
CA GLN A 48 10.90 -5.06 10.42
C GLN A 48 10.40 -6.39 10.98
N ARG A 49 9.12 -6.74 10.74
CA ARG A 49 8.54 -8.01 11.18
C ARG A 49 9.24 -9.20 10.52
N ALA A 50 9.57 -9.12 9.24
CA ALA A 50 10.34 -10.14 8.53
C ALA A 50 11.76 -10.29 9.10
N MET A 51 12.47 -9.18 9.34
CA MET A 51 13.81 -9.19 9.93
C MET A 51 13.82 -9.79 11.35
N ARG A 52 12.83 -9.42 12.19
CA ARG A 52 12.67 -9.97 13.55
C ARG A 52 12.37 -11.47 13.52
N ARG A 53 11.56 -11.94 12.56
CA ARG A 53 11.30 -13.38 12.36
C ARG A 53 12.56 -14.13 11.94
N ARG A 54 13.40 -13.54 11.08
CA ARG A 54 14.68 -14.14 10.65
C ARG A 54 15.67 -14.25 11.80
N LYS A 55 15.78 -13.24 12.66
CA LYS A 55 16.66 -13.27 13.85
C LYS A 55 16.25 -14.32 14.89
N ARG A 56 15.00 -14.80 14.87
CA ARG A 56 14.48 -15.80 15.82
C ARG A 56 14.63 -17.24 15.36
N LYS A 57 15.15 -17.51 14.15
CA LYS A 57 15.54 -18.88 13.79
C LYS A 57 16.86 -19.17 14.51
N PRO A 58 16.89 -20.08 15.51
CA PRO A 58 18.15 -20.56 16.06
C PRO A 58 18.93 -21.19 14.91
N LYS A 59 20.22 -20.90 14.85
CA LYS A 59 21.14 -21.64 14.00
C LYS A 59 21.46 -22.93 14.74
N ASP A 60 20.61 -23.93 14.58
CA ASP A 60 20.89 -25.32 14.88
C ASP A 60 21.26 -26.04 13.57
#